data_AF-A0A9P0Z578-F1
#
_entry.id   AF-A0A9P0Z578-F1
#
_cell.length_a   1.000
_cell.length_b   1.000
_cell.length_c   1.000
_cell.angle_alpha   90.00
_cell.angle_beta   90.00
_cell.angle_gamma   90.00
#
_symmetry.space_group_name_H-M   'P 1'
#
loop_
_entity.id
_entity.type
_entity.pdbx_description
1 polymer ?
#
loop_
_entity_poly.entity_id
_entity_poly.type
_entity_poly.pdbx_seq_one_letter_code
_entity_poly.pdbx_strand_id
1 'polypeptide(L)'
;MDDSGHSSFTLLDRECLDIIGKTAASLRKEVEKRTGDATHFPEDIEVIIDKRGLFKVRLKTKAEGSSYKGPMSYGVISMITDQKVLKVYESQKNGNGLEELSDMEK
;
A
#
# COMPACT_ATOMS: atom_id res chain seq x y z
N MET A 1 -7.84 4.20 -2.57
CA MET A 1 -9.17 4.78 -2.34
C MET A 1 -10.14 3.62 -2.16
N ASP A 2 -11.00 3.70 -1.17
CA ASP A 2 -12.08 2.73 -0.97
C ASP A 2 -13.41 3.46 -0.81
N ASP A 3 -14.48 2.72 -0.51
CA ASP A 3 -15.84 3.26 -0.36
C ASP A 3 -15.95 4.27 0.80
N SER A 4 -14.97 4.29 1.73
CA SER A 4 -14.94 5.21 2.87
C SER A 4 -14.15 6.50 2.59
N GLY A 5 -13.41 6.55 1.47
CA GLY A 5 -12.70 7.73 1.01
C GLY A 5 -11.23 7.45 0.65
N HIS A 6 -10.36 8.39 1.01
CA HIS A 6 -8.93 8.32 0.72
C HIS A 6 -8.11 8.61 1.97
N SER A 7 -6.94 7.96 2.06
CA SER A 7 -5.95 8.21 3.10
C SER A 7 -4.55 8.14 2.48
N SER A 8 -3.61 8.86 3.08
CA SER A 8 -2.21 8.92 2.64
C SER A 8 -1.37 7.95 3.46
N PHE A 9 -0.61 7.09 2.80
CA PHE A 9 0.29 6.12 3.43
C PHE A 9 1.74 6.46 3.12
N THR A 10 2.65 6.01 3.98
CA THR A 10 4.09 6.11 3.72
C THR A 10 4.66 4.71 3.51
N LEU A 11 5.37 4.53 2.39
CA LEU A 11 6.19 3.35 2.14
C LEU A 11 7.62 3.66 2.57
N LEU A 12 8.23 2.82 3.39
CA LEU A 12 9.65 2.89 3.71
C LEU A 12 10.42 1.97 2.74
N ASP A 13 11.75 1.97 2.86
CA ASP A 13 12.64 1.27 1.93
C ASP A 13 12.29 -0.22 1.75
N ARG A 14 11.94 -0.89 2.85
CA ARG A 14 11.53 -2.30 2.83
C ARG A 14 10.23 -2.49 2.06
N GLU A 15 9.22 -1.68 2.30
CA GLU A 15 7.93 -1.85 1.62
C GLU A 15 8.00 -1.42 0.16
N CYS A 16 8.82 -0.42 -0.18
CA CYS A 16 9.13 -0.12 -1.57
C CYS A 16 9.77 -1.33 -2.26
N LEU A 17 10.73 -1.99 -1.61
CA LEU A 17 11.36 -3.18 -2.18
C LEU A 17 10.36 -4.32 -2.37
N ASP A 18 9.52 -4.59 -1.37
CA ASP A 18 8.56 -5.68 -1.41
C ASP A 18 7.41 -5.44 -2.42
N ILE A 19 6.97 -4.19 -2.59
CA ILE A 19 5.80 -3.83 -3.41
C ILE A 19 6.20 -3.41 -4.84
N ILE A 20 7.25 -2.60 -4.95
CA ILE A 20 7.69 -1.98 -6.22
C ILE A 20 8.87 -2.76 -6.83
N GLY A 21 9.59 -3.55 -6.04
CA GLY A 21 10.83 -4.23 -6.47
C GLY A 21 12.06 -3.33 -6.44
N LYS A 22 11.93 -2.09 -5.97
CA LYS A 22 13.03 -1.12 -5.81
C LYS A 22 12.95 -0.45 -4.44
N THR A 23 14.11 -0.19 -3.82
CA THR A 23 14.16 0.59 -2.57
C THR A 23 13.80 2.05 -2.82
N ALA A 24 13.30 2.76 -1.80
CA ALA A 24 13.00 4.18 -1.91
C ALA A 24 14.29 4.99 -2.20
N ALA A 25 15.43 4.57 -1.66
CA ALA A 25 16.73 5.14 -2.02
C ALA A 25 17.07 5.00 -3.52
N SER A 26 16.74 3.87 -4.15
CA SER A 26 16.96 3.65 -5.59
C SER A 26 16.04 4.54 -6.43
N LEU A 27 14.75 4.57 -6.09
CA LEU A 27 13.75 5.43 -6.73
C LEU A 27 14.14 6.91 -6.61
N ARG A 28 14.62 7.35 -5.44
CA ARG A 28 15.12 8.70 -5.23
C ARG A 28 16.28 9.05 -6.16
N LYS A 29 17.26 8.15 -6.32
CA LYS A 29 18.37 8.37 -7.24
C LYS A 29 17.92 8.48 -8.69
N GLU A 30 16.87 7.75 -9.08
CA GLU A 30 16.30 7.83 -10.42
C GLU A 30 15.66 9.20 -10.68
N VAL A 31 14.92 9.72 -9.69
CA VAL A 31 14.38 11.09 -9.73
C VAL A 31 15.50 12.14 -9.73
N GLU A 32 16.53 11.99 -8.89
CA GLU A 32 17.64 12.94 -8.78
C GLU A 32 18.52 13.02 -10.04
N LYS A 33 18.69 11.90 -10.75
CA LYS A 33 19.44 11.87 -12.02
C LYS A 33 18.74 12.66 -13.13
N ARG A 34 17.45 12.94 -12.99
CA ARG A 34 16.65 13.67 -13.97
C ARG A 34 16.59 15.13 -13.54
N THR A 35 17.58 15.92 -13.96
CA THR A 35 17.70 17.34 -13.64
C THR A 35 16.45 18.13 -14.04
N GLY A 36 15.66 18.54 -13.05
CA GLY A 36 14.73 19.68 -13.16
C GLY A 36 13.31 19.41 -13.65
N ASP A 37 12.96 18.18 -14.01
CA ASP A 37 11.58 17.84 -14.41
C ASP A 37 10.82 17.13 -13.28
N ALA A 38 10.04 17.91 -12.54
CA ALA A 38 9.20 17.42 -11.44
C ALA A 38 7.96 16.65 -11.91
N THR A 39 7.69 16.59 -13.22
CA THR A 39 6.51 15.90 -13.78
C THR A 39 6.79 14.45 -14.12
N HIS A 40 8.06 14.04 -14.10
CA HIS A 40 8.49 12.73 -14.59
C HIS A 40 8.79 11.77 -13.43
N PHE A 41 7.85 10.85 -13.19
CA PHE A 41 7.97 9.82 -12.14
C PHE A 41 8.82 8.62 -12.61
N PRO A 42 9.47 7.87 -11.70
CA PRO A 42 10.09 6.59 -12.04
C PRO A 42 9.03 5.62 -12.58
N GLU A 43 9.31 4.98 -13.72
CA GLU A 43 8.37 4.08 -14.39
C GLU A 43 7.98 2.89 -13.51
N ASP A 44 8.85 2.47 -12.59
CA ASP A 44 8.56 1.37 -11.67
C ASP A 44 7.39 1.68 -10.73
N ILE A 45 7.10 2.96 -10.47
CA ILE A 45 5.95 3.34 -9.63
C ILE A 45 4.62 2.98 -10.32
N GLU A 46 4.58 2.86 -11.65
CA GLU A 46 3.37 2.45 -12.38
C GLU A 46 2.83 1.09 -11.90
N VAL A 47 3.65 0.23 -11.31
CA VAL A 47 3.22 -1.07 -10.78
C VAL A 47 2.17 -0.96 -9.68
N ILE A 48 2.12 0.17 -8.96
CA ILE A 48 1.14 0.42 -7.88
C ILE A 48 0.00 1.36 -8.29
N ILE A 49 0.09 2.01 -9.45
CA ILE A 49 -0.96 2.92 -9.94
C ILE A 49 -2.18 2.10 -10.36
N ASP A 50 -3.38 2.59 -10.01
CA ASP A 50 -4.68 1.95 -10.24
C ASP A 50 -4.77 0.49 -9.78
N LYS A 51 -3.93 0.09 -8.82
CA LYS A 51 -3.99 -1.23 -8.20
C LYS A 51 -4.93 -1.24 -7.01
N ARG A 52 -5.70 -2.33 -6.93
CA ARG A 52 -6.42 -2.73 -5.73
C ARG A 52 -5.57 -3.73 -4.94
N GLY A 53 -5.57 -3.58 -3.62
CA GLY A 53 -4.83 -4.46 -2.73
C GLY A 53 -5.33 -4.36 -1.30
N LEU A 54 -5.03 -5.39 -0.51
CA LEU A 54 -5.20 -5.36 0.94
C LEU A 54 -3.92 -4.83 1.56
N PHE A 55 -4.06 -3.79 2.39
CA PHE A 55 -2.94 -3.14 3.05
C PHE A 55 -2.99 -3.45 4.55
N LYS A 56 -1.90 -4.04 5.07
CA LYS A 56 -1.69 -4.06 6.51
C LYS A 56 -0.97 -2.77 6.88
N VAL A 57 -1.63 -1.90 7.64
CA VAL A 57 -1.10 -0.58 7.98
C VAL A 57 -0.82 -0.47 9.47
N ARG A 58 0.29 0.17 9.81
CA ARG A 58 0.64 0.54 11.19
C ARG A 58 0.26 2.00 11.42
N LEU A 59 -0.72 2.21 12.29
CA LEU A 59 -1.03 3.54 12.78
C LEU A 59 0.02 3.95 13.81
N LYS A 60 0.66 5.11 13.58
CA LYS A 60 1.44 5.79 14.61
C LYS A 60 0.67 7.02 15.06
N THR A 61 0.19 7.00 16.29
CA THR A 61 -0.26 8.23 16.95
C THR A 61 0.95 9.13 17.15
N LYS A 62 0.73 10.44 17.05
CA LYS A 62 1.79 11.45 17.25
C LYS A 62 2.46 11.20 18.60
N ALA A 63 3.74 10.85 18.60
CA ALA A 63 4.51 10.79 19.83
C ALA A 63 4.64 12.21 20.38
N GLU A 64 4.38 12.39 21.68
CA GLU A 64 4.69 13.62 22.39
C GLU A 64 6.18 13.94 22.19
N GLY A 65 6.49 15.12 21.67
CA GLY A 65 7.87 15.55 21.37
C GLY A 65 8.36 15.29 19.93
N SER A 66 7.59 14.67 19.05
CA SER A 66 7.99 14.57 17.63
C SER A 66 7.83 15.93 16.91
N SER A 67 8.89 16.39 16.23
CA SER A 67 8.89 17.62 15.41
C SER A 67 8.07 17.51 14.11
N TYR A 68 7.60 16.30 13.79
CA TYR A 68 6.82 16.02 12.60
C TYR A 68 5.40 16.61 12.72
N LYS A 69 5.15 17.67 11.95
CA LYS A 69 3.85 18.35 11.84
C LYS A 69 3.08 17.93 10.57
N GLY A 70 3.22 16.68 10.14
CA GLY A 70 2.47 16.12 9.00
C GLY A 70 1.21 15.36 9.44
N PRO A 71 0.29 15.07 8.50
CA PRO A 71 -0.85 14.18 8.75
C PRO A 71 -0.37 12.82 9.27
N MET A 72 -1.18 12.14 10.09
CA MET A 72 -0.86 10.82 10.66
C MET A 72 -0.35 9.90 9.56
N SER A 73 0.93 9.49 9.63
CA SER A 73 1.50 8.60 8.64
C SER A 73 1.16 7.16 8.99
N TYR A 74 0.41 6.53 8.10
CA TYR A 74 0.17 5.09 8.13
C TYR A 74 1.34 4.42 7.42
N GLY A 75 2.24 3.80 8.18
CA GLY A 75 3.26 2.97 7.56
C GLY A 75 2.60 1.72 6.99
N VAL A 76 2.75 1.45 5.69
CA VAL A 76 2.36 0.13 5.16
C VAL A 76 3.36 -0.88 5.70
N ILE A 77 2.90 -2.04 6.14
CA ILE A 77 3.76 -3.17 6.55
C ILE A 77 3.85 -4.18 5.40
N SER A 78 2.72 -4.40 4.72
CA SER A 78 2.61 -5.34 3.60
C SER A 78 1.41 -4.99 2.73
N MET A 79 1.51 -5.35 1.44
CA MET A 79 0.43 -5.24 0.47
C MET A 79 0.19 -6.59 -0.18
N ILE A 80 -1.07 -7.01 -0.27
CA ILE A 80 -1.49 -8.21 -0.99
C ILE A 80 -2.30 -7.78 -2.20
N THR A 81 -1.85 -8.17 -3.40
CA THR A 81 -2.50 -7.88 -4.68
C THR A 81 -3.02 -9.13 -5.40
N ASP A 82 -2.84 -10.31 -4.80
CA ASP A 82 -3.29 -11.58 -5.35
C ASP A 82 -4.82 -11.57 -5.56
N GLN A 83 -5.23 -11.74 -6.81
CA GLN A 83 -6.63 -11.63 -7.20
C GLN A 83 -7.53 -12.69 -6.57
N LYS A 84 -7.00 -13.87 -6.23
CA LYS A 84 -7.79 -14.91 -5.55
C LYS A 84 -8.07 -14.49 -4.12
N VAL A 85 -7.06 -13.97 -3.42
CA VAL A 85 -7.21 -13.46 -2.05
C VAL A 85 -8.17 -12.27 -2.00
N LEU A 86 -8.06 -11.35 -2.96
CA LEU A 86 -8.95 -10.19 -3.05
C LEU A 86 -10.42 -10.60 -3.21
N LYS A 87 -10.72 -11.57 -4.08
CA LYS A 87 -12.10 -12.06 -4.29
C LYS A 87 -12.70 -12.67 -3.03
N VAL A 88 -11.93 -13.44 -2.26
CA VAL A 88 -12.37 -14.00 -0.97
C VAL A 88 -12.70 -12.89 0.02
N TYR A 89 -11.89 -11.85 0.07
CA TYR A 89 -12.14 -10.74 0.99
C TYR A 89 -13.36 -9.91 0.59
N GLU A 90 -13.54 -9.67 -0.72
CA GLU A 90 -14.72 -8.97 -1.24
C GLU A 90 -16.02 -9.76 -1.00
N SER A 91 -16.02 -11.09 -1.13
CA SER A 91 -17.19 -11.93 -0.85
C SER A 91 -17.56 -11.95 0.64
N GLN A 92 -16.56 -11.92 1.52
CA GLN A 92 -16.76 -11.80 2.97
C GLN A 92 -17.31 -10.42 3.38
N LYS A 93 -16.83 -9.33 2.76
CA LYS A 93 -17.32 -7.96 2.99
C LYS A 93 -18.80 -7.78 2.60
N ASN A 94 -19.26 -8.52 1.59
CA ASN A 94 -20.62 -8.42 1.05
C ASN A 94 -21.67 -9.31 1.73
N GLY A 95 -21.32 -10.02 2.82
CA GLY A 95 -22.31 -10.66 3.69
C GLY A 95 -22.86 -12.02 3.25
N ASN A 96 -22.16 -12.77 2.38
CA ASN A 96 -22.51 -14.17 2.05
C ASN A 96 -21.40 -15.20 2.37
N GLY A 97 -20.27 -14.78 2.94
CA GLY A 97 -19.03 -15.59 2.99
C GLY A 97 -18.81 -16.50 4.19
N LEU A 98 -19.82 -16.81 5.00
CA LEU A 98 -19.66 -17.71 6.17
C LEU A 98 -20.17 -19.14 5.95
N GLU A 99 -20.79 -19.47 4.81
CA GLU A 99 -21.27 -20.84 4.54
C GLU A 99 -20.37 -21.65 3.59
N GLU A 100 -19.53 -21.03 2.74
CA GLU A 100 -18.74 -21.78 1.74
C GLU A 100 -17.39 -22.33 2.26
N LEU A 101 -16.95 -21.96 3.47
CA LEU A 101 -15.68 -22.45 4.02
C LEU A 101 -15.82 -23.78 4.78
N SER A 102 -17.03 -24.21 5.16
CA SER A 102 -17.23 -25.53 5.79
C SER A 102 -17.28 -26.70 4.81
N ASP A 103 -17.43 -26.41 3.51
CA ASP A 103 -17.62 -27.44 2.48
C ASP A 103 -16.34 -27.79 1.72
N MET A 104 -15.22 -27.10 1.99
CA MET A 104 -13.89 -27.45 1.46
C MET A 104 -13.03 -28.29 2.41
N GLU A 105 -13.50 -28.57 3.64
CA GLU A 105 -12.81 -29.41 4.63
C GLU A 105 -13.44 -30.80 4.83
N LYS A 106 -14.21 -31.32 3.86
CA LYS A 106 -14.72 -32.69 3.86
C LYS A 106 -14.21 -33.52 2.68
#